data_AF-A0A7V5DE68-F1
#
_entry.id   AF-A0A7V5DE68-F1
#
_cell.length_a   1.000
_cell.length_b   1.000
_cell.length_c   1.000
_cell.angle_alpha   90.00
_cell.angle_beta   90.00
_cell.angle_gamma   90.00
#
_symmetry.space_group_name_H-M   'P 1'
#
loop_
_entity.id
_entity.type
_entity.pdbx_description
1 polymer ?
#
loop_
_entity_poly.entity_id
_entity_poly.type
_entity_poly.pdbx_seq_one_letter_code
_entity_poly.pdbx_strand_id
1 'polypeptide(L)'
;MPYIDYYYHTRKERTGRAISGLSMGGHGAMSLAIRHSDIFGAAGSMAGGLDLRDFRKNNWDLEGVLGNPSSHWENWEKYSVVNLVPRLKGVDLPMIIDCGAGDFFLPANQEMHRRLVEAKFPHEYTERPGEHNGDYWGSAVDFQVVFFHKFFNRT
;
A
#
# COMPACT_ATOMS: atom_id res chain seq x y z
N MET A 1 -6.22 -14.14 -10.85
CA MET A 1 -7.35 -13.28 -11.22
C MET A 1 -8.03 -13.89 -12.46
N PRO A 2 -8.97 -14.85 -12.30
CA PRO A 2 -9.30 -15.79 -13.37
C PRO A 2 -9.74 -15.17 -14.70
N TYR A 3 -10.59 -14.12 -14.66
CA TYR A 3 -11.04 -13.43 -15.87
C TYR A 3 -9.88 -12.74 -16.61
N ILE A 4 -9.07 -11.95 -15.90
CA ILE A 4 -7.90 -11.27 -16.49
C ILE A 4 -6.89 -12.29 -17.03
N ASP A 5 -6.63 -13.36 -16.29
CA ASP A 5 -5.67 -14.40 -16.68
C ASP A 5 -6.15 -15.23 -17.90
N TYR A 6 -7.45 -15.20 -18.19
CA TYR A 6 -8.05 -15.89 -19.33
C TYR A 6 -8.01 -15.03 -20.59
N TYR A 7 -8.37 -13.74 -20.48
CA TYR A 7 -8.45 -12.83 -21.63
C TYR A 7 -7.13 -12.16 -21.98
N TYR A 8 -6.20 -12.06 -21.04
CA TYR A 8 -4.89 -11.43 -21.24
C TYR A 8 -3.77 -12.41 -20.91
N HIS A 9 -2.69 -12.35 -21.71
CA HIS A 9 -1.52 -13.22 -21.58
C HIS A 9 -0.66 -12.82 -20.38
N THR A 10 -1.18 -13.02 -19.18
CA THR A 10 -0.52 -12.72 -17.91
C THR A 10 0.23 -13.93 -17.37
N ARG A 11 1.24 -13.69 -16.53
CA ARG A 11 1.84 -14.71 -15.68
C ARG A 11 0.99 -14.86 -14.41
N LYS A 12 0.56 -16.07 -14.10
CA LYS A 12 -0.43 -16.31 -13.03
C LYS A 12 0.21 -16.42 -11.66
N GLU A 13 1.50 -16.71 -11.63
CA GLU A 13 2.30 -16.85 -10.43
C GLU A 13 2.51 -15.48 -9.78
N ARG A 14 2.62 -15.44 -8.44
CA ARG A 14 2.90 -14.20 -7.71
C ARG A 14 4.14 -13.48 -8.22
N THR A 15 5.16 -14.21 -8.67
CA THR A 15 6.40 -13.67 -9.23
C THR A 15 6.19 -12.88 -10.53
N GLY A 16 5.04 -13.02 -11.17
CA GLY A 16 4.62 -12.25 -12.34
C GLY A 16 3.55 -11.19 -12.04
N ARG A 17 3.24 -10.93 -10.77
CA ARG A 17 2.19 -9.99 -10.36
C ARG A 17 2.69 -8.98 -9.32
N ALA A 18 2.42 -7.71 -9.59
CA ALA A 18 2.57 -6.63 -8.64
C ALA A 18 1.29 -5.79 -8.60
N ILE A 19 1.06 -5.10 -7.49
CA ILE A 19 -0.06 -4.17 -7.34
C ILE A 19 0.46 -2.86 -6.74
N SER A 20 0.03 -1.74 -7.30
CA SER A 20 0.28 -0.41 -6.76
C SER A 20 -0.97 0.44 -6.89
N GLY A 21 -1.04 1.50 -6.09
CA GLY A 21 -2.11 2.48 -6.18
C GLY A 21 -1.73 3.77 -5.47
N LEU A 22 -2.51 4.81 -5.74
CA LEU A 22 -2.35 6.13 -5.13
C LEU A 22 -3.47 6.43 -4.15
N SER A 23 -3.22 7.18 -3.07
CA SER A 23 -4.25 7.62 -2.10
C SER A 23 -5.06 6.43 -1.54
N MET A 24 -6.39 6.41 -1.74
CA MET A 24 -7.25 5.26 -1.44
C MET A 24 -6.78 3.97 -2.14
N GLY A 25 -6.28 4.07 -3.38
CA GLY A 25 -5.69 2.95 -4.11
C GLY A 25 -4.39 2.44 -3.47
N GLY A 26 -3.60 3.30 -2.85
CA GLY A 26 -2.39 2.89 -2.11
C GLY A 26 -2.72 2.06 -0.87
N HIS A 27 -3.79 2.45 -0.16
CA HIS A 27 -4.38 1.62 0.89
C HIS A 27 -4.80 0.24 0.34
N GLY A 28 -5.56 0.23 -0.76
CA GLY A 28 -6.06 -1.00 -1.38
C GLY A 28 -4.93 -1.92 -1.83
N ALA A 29 -3.92 -1.39 -2.52
CA ALA A 29 -2.77 -2.14 -3.00
C ALA A 29 -2.02 -2.83 -1.86
N MET A 30 -1.69 -2.08 -0.80
CA MET A 30 -0.97 -2.63 0.35
C MET A 30 -1.82 -3.63 1.14
N SER A 31 -3.10 -3.33 1.40
CA SER A 31 -4.01 -4.23 2.11
C SER A 31 -4.17 -5.56 1.37
N LEU A 32 -4.38 -5.51 0.05
CA LEU A 32 -4.52 -6.72 -0.78
C LEU A 32 -3.21 -7.50 -0.85
N ALA A 33 -2.07 -6.85 -1.11
CA ALA A 33 -0.80 -7.53 -1.24
C ALA A 33 -0.37 -8.24 0.06
N ILE A 34 -0.59 -7.62 1.23
CA ILE A 34 -0.25 -8.22 2.52
C ILE A 34 -1.19 -9.39 2.85
N ARG A 35 -2.48 -9.27 2.55
CA ARG A 35 -3.48 -10.32 2.86
C ARG A 35 -3.45 -11.48 1.86
N HIS A 36 -2.99 -11.23 0.65
CA HIS A 36 -2.95 -12.17 -0.47
C HIS A 36 -1.54 -12.23 -1.08
N SER A 37 -0.54 -12.45 -0.23
CA SER A 37 0.86 -12.57 -0.67
C SER A 37 1.09 -13.80 -1.54
N ASP A 38 0.16 -14.75 -1.57
CA ASP A 38 0.10 -15.87 -2.51
C ASP A 38 -0.27 -15.43 -3.95
N ILE A 39 -0.94 -14.28 -4.10
CA ILE A 39 -1.36 -13.72 -5.39
C ILE A 39 -0.40 -12.64 -5.87
N PHE A 40 0.04 -11.74 -4.97
CA PHE A 40 0.89 -10.60 -5.33
C PHE A 40 2.33 -10.83 -4.86
N GLY A 41 3.26 -10.70 -5.80
CA GLY A 41 4.70 -10.84 -5.57
C GLY A 41 5.37 -9.58 -5.07
N ALA A 42 4.85 -8.41 -5.44
CA ALA A 42 5.35 -7.11 -5.00
C ALA A 42 4.21 -6.11 -4.81
N ALA A 43 4.43 -5.10 -3.97
CA ALA A 43 3.44 -4.08 -3.63
C ALA A 43 3.99 -2.66 -3.77
N GLY A 44 3.11 -1.71 -4.02
CA GLY A 44 3.43 -0.31 -4.17
C GLY A 44 2.36 0.60 -3.57
N SER A 45 2.78 1.70 -2.97
CA SER A 45 1.89 2.73 -2.45
C SER A 45 2.43 4.12 -2.75
N MET A 46 1.60 4.94 -3.41
CA MET A 46 1.87 6.35 -3.67
C MET A 46 0.93 7.21 -2.82
N ALA A 47 1.43 7.94 -1.83
CA ALA A 47 0.64 8.77 -0.93
C ALA A 47 -0.57 8.02 -0.33
N GLY A 48 -0.37 6.77 0.10
CA GLY A 48 -1.45 5.88 0.49
C GLY A 48 -2.07 6.23 1.84
N GLY A 49 -3.38 6.01 1.99
CA GLY A 49 -4.08 6.07 3.28
C GLY A 49 -3.78 4.85 4.17
N LEU A 50 -2.54 4.72 4.64
CA LEU A 50 -2.05 3.50 5.29
C LEU A 50 -2.52 3.34 6.75
N ASP A 51 -2.93 4.42 7.40
CA ASP A 51 -3.57 4.41 8.70
C ASP A 51 -4.90 5.15 8.64
N LEU A 52 -6.02 4.43 8.80
CA LEU A 52 -7.36 5.01 8.70
C LEU A 52 -7.77 5.71 10.00
N ARG A 53 -7.12 5.38 11.13
CA ARG A 53 -7.49 5.83 12.48
C ARG A 53 -7.36 7.35 12.64
N ASP A 54 -6.41 7.95 11.93
CA ASP A 54 -6.18 9.39 11.90
C ASP A 54 -7.29 10.16 11.17
N PHE A 55 -8.04 9.47 10.31
CA PHE A 55 -9.03 10.09 9.42
C PHE A 55 -10.48 9.86 9.85
N ARG A 56 -10.72 9.49 11.12
CA ARG A 56 -12.05 9.24 11.67
C ARG A 56 -13.05 10.40 11.63
N LYS A 57 -12.60 11.62 11.29
CA LYS A 57 -13.41 12.84 11.18
C LYS A 57 -13.42 13.42 9.76
N ASN A 58 -13.12 12.62 8.74
CA ASN A 58 -13.11 13.05 7.34
C ASN A 58 -14.53 13.02 6.71
N ASN A 59 -14.60 13.43 5.44
CA ASN A 59 -15.81 13.39 4.62
C ASN A 59 -15.77 12.32 3.51
N TRP A 60 -15.03 11.22 3.71
CA TRP A 60 -14.87 10.13 2.74
C TRP A 60 -15.77 8.92 3.01
N ASP A 61 -16.79 9.10 3.86
CA ASP A 61 -17.73 8.04 4.28
C ASP A 61 -17.04 6.79 4.85
N LEU A 62 -15.94 6.97 5.58
CA LEU A 62 -15.29 5.86 6.28
C LEU A 62 -16.19 5.25 7.35
N GLU A 63 -17.09 6.03 7.97
CA GLU A 63 -18.06 5.51 8.94
C GLU A 63 -19.07 4.56 8.28
N GLY A 64 -19.49 4.81 7.03
CA GLY A 64 -20.37 3.90 6.28
C GLY A 64 -19.72 2.54 6.00
N VAL A 65 -18.39 2.48 5.88
CA VAL A 65 -17.63 1.26 5.58
C VAL A 65 -17.12 0.55 6.84
N LEU A 66 -16.61 1.31 7.81
CA LEU A 66 -15.93 0.79 9.01
C LEU A 66 -16.84 0.81 10.25
N GLY A 67 -17.98 1.49 10.19
CA GLY A 67 -18.84 1.77 11.34
C GLY A 67 -18.37 2.96 12.17
N ASN A 68 -19.25 3.46 13.04
CA ASN A 68 -18.96 4.62 13.88
C ASN A 68 -17.73 4.34 14.77
N PRO A 69 -16.71 5.23 14.79
CA PRO A 69 -15.47 5.01 15.55
C PRO A 69 -15.68 4.79 17.05
N SER A 70 -16.77 5.30 17.62
CA SER A 70 -17.07 5.15 19.05
C SER A 70 -17.58 3.76 19.41
N SER A 71 -18.10 3.00 18.44
CA SER A 71 -18.70 1.68 18.65
C SER A 71 -18.07 0.54 17.84
N HIS A 72 -17.29 0.86 16.81
CA HIS A 72 -16.69 -0.13 15.89
C HIS A 72 -15.18 0.09 15.71
N TRP A 73 -14.48 0.58 16.75
CA TRP A 73 -13.04 0.90 16.67
C TRP A 73 -12.19 -0.28 16.18
N GLU A 74 -12.60 -1.51 16.50
CA GLU A 74 -11.94 -2.73 16.03
C GLU A 74 -11.88 -2.84 14.50
N ASN A 75 -12.83 -2.27 13.76
CA ASN A 75 -12.76 -2.23 12.29
C ASN A 75 -11.69 -1.24 11.83
N TRP A 76 -11.60 -0.08 12.47
CA TRP A 76 -10.57 0.93 12.17
C TRP A 76 -9.17 0.38 12.43
N GLU A 77 -9.00 -0.41 13.49
CA GLU A 77 -7.76 -1.16 13.75
C GLU A 77 -7.54 -2.27 12.71
N LYS A 78 -8.54 -3.14 12.48
CA LYS A 78 -8.43 -4.32 11.63
C LYS A 78 -8.15 -3.99 10.16
N TYR A 79 -8.67 -2.87 9.66
CA TYR A 79 -8.57 -2.49 8.25
C TYR A 79 -7.47 -1.46 7.97
N SER A 80 -6.87 -0.83 8.99
CA SER A 80 -5.68 0.02 8.78
C SER A 80 -4.47 -0.82 8.37
N VAL A 81 -3.80 -0.44 7.28
CA VAL A 81 -2.67 -1.19 6.69
C VAL A 81 -1.50 -1.28 7.66
N VAL A 82 -1.24 -0.22 8.43
CA VAL A 82 -0.18 -0.21 9.47
C VAL A 82 -0.33 -1.33 10.51
N ASN A 83 -1.54 -1.85 10.71
CA ASN A 83 -1.80 -2.96 11.63
C ASN A 83 -1.65 -4.35 10.99
N LEU A 84 -1.36 -4.41 9.68
CA LEU A 84 -1.10 -5.67 8.98
C LEU A 84 0.37 -6.07 8.98
N VAL A 85 1.28 -5.22 9.45
CA VAL A 85 2.72 -5.51 9.54
C VAL A 85 3.04 -6.85 10.21
N PRO A 86 2.36 -7.28 11.31
CA PRO A 86 2.60 -8.60 11.89
C PRO A 86 2.40 -9.78 10.93
N ARG A 87 1.56 -9.63 9.89
CA ARG A 87 1.32 -10.66 8.87
C ARG A 87 2.48 -10.85 7.90
N LEU A 88 3.43 -9.92 7.88
CA LEU A 88 4.62 -9.99 7.02
C LEU A 88 5.71 -10.92 7.57
N LYS A 89 5.56 -11.43 8.80
CA LYS A 89 6.53 -12.35 9.40
C LYS A 89 6.67 -13.63 8.55
N GLY A 90 7.85 -13.82 7.98
CA GLY A 90 8.15 -14.96 7.11
C GLY A 90 7.59 -14.85 5.68
N VAL A 91 7.08 -13.68 5.30
CA VAL A 91 6.58 -13.41 3.94
C VAL A 91 7.67 -12.65 3.17
N ASP A 92 7.99 -13.11 1.97
CA ASP A 92 8.81 -12.34 1.02
C ASP A 92 7.88 -11.50 0.13
N LEU A 93 7.70 -10.22 0.47
CA LEU A 93 6.88 -9.28 -0.29
C LEU A 93 7.62 -7.96 -0.46
N PRO A 94 8.46 -7.82 -1.51
CA PRO A 94 9.08 -6.55 -1.87
C PRO A 94 8.02 -5.44 -1.98
N MET A 95 8.25 -4.33 -1.29
CA MET A 95 7.33 -3.19 -1.31
C MET A 95 8.05 -1.85 -1.44
N ILE A 96 7.41 -0.92 -2.13
CA ILE A 96 7.83 0.48 -2.28
C ILE A 96 6.73 1.43 -1.80
N ILE A 97 7.10 2.36 -0.92
CA ILE A 97 6.21 3.38 -0.36
C ILE A 97 6.80 4.76 -0.71
N ASP A 98 6.02 5.59 -1.38
CA ASP A 98 6.42 6.90 -1.88
C ASP A 98 5.36 7.94 -1.48
N CYS A 99 5.71 9.00 -0.76
CA CYS A 99 4.75 10.01 -0.30
C CYS A 99 5.34 11.42 -0.31
N GLY A 100 4.54 12.41 -0.73
CA GLY A 100 4.97 13.80 -0.80
C GLY A 100 5.21 14.38 0.59
N ALA A 101 6.27 15.17 0.75
CA ALA A 101 6.62 15.82 2.01
C ALA A 101 5.58 16.84 2.50
N GLY A 102 4.72 17.33 1.59
CA GLY A 102 3.57 18.20 1.88
C GLY A 102 2.22 17.46 1.86
N ASP A 103 2.21 16.13 1.73
CA ASP A 103 0.99 15.34 1.67
C ASP A 103 0.38 15.12 3.06
N PHE A 104 -0.95 15.23 3.18
CA PHE A 104 -1.64 15.03 4.46
C PHE A 104 -1.62 13.56 4.93
N PHE A 105 -1.32 12.60 4.06
CA PHE A 105 -1.08 11.20 4.43
C PHE A 105 0.36 10.91 4.88
N LEU A 106 1.27 11.90 4.84
CA LEU A 106 2.67 11.68 5.21
C LEU A 106 2.83 11.05 6.61
N PRO A 107 2.15 11.50 7.67
CA PRO A 107 2.28 10.87 9.00
C PRO A 107 1.90 9.38 9.00
N ALA A 108 0.86 9.00 8.26
CA ALA A 108 0.45 7.60 8.12
C ALA A 108 1.50 6.76 7.35
N ASN A 109 2.16 7.35 6.35
CA ASN A 109 3.23 6.69 5.60
C ASN A 109 4.50 6.55 6.44
N GLN A 110 4.83 7.56 7.27
CA GLN A 110 5.92 7.50 8.24
C GLN A 110 5.67 6.45 9.32
N GLU A 111 4.44 6.33 9.81
CA GLU A 111 4.07 5.29 10.78
C GLU A 111 4.20 3.88 10.18
N MET A 112 3.79 3.69 8.92
CA MET A 112 4.04 2.43 8.21
C MET A 112 5.54 2.13 8.11
N HIS A 113 6.33 3.11 7.67
CA HIS A 113 7.78 2.99 7.57
C HIS A 113 8.41 2.59 8.91
N ARG A 114 8.07 3.30 10.00
CA ARG A 114 8.55 3.01 11.36
C ARG A 114 8.27 1.56 11.77
N ARG A 115 7.04 1.09 11.58
CA ARG A 115 6.65 -0.28 11.94
C ARG A 115 7.37 -1.34 11.10
N LEU A 116 7.57 -1.09 9.81
CA LEU A 116 8.33 -2.00 8.94
C LEU A 116 9.80 -2.06 9.35
N VAL A 117 10.40 -0.93 9.71
CA VAL A 117 11.76 -0.87 10.27
C VAL A 117 11.87 -1.67 11.57
N GLU A 118 10.92 -1.49 12.51
CA GLU A 118 10.88 -2.23 13.77
C GLU A 118 10.70 -3.73 13.57
N ALA A 119 9.86 -4.11 12.60
CA ALA A 119 9.67 -5.51 12.19
C ALA A 119 10.88 -6.08 11.40
N LYS A 120 11.89 -5.26 11.09
CA LYS A 120 13.03 -5.59 10.24
C LYS A 120 12.60 -6.12 8.86
N PHE A 121 11.51 -5.56 8.33
CA PHE A 121 10.96 -5.94 7.04
C PHE A 121 11.59 -5.09 5.92
N PRO A 122 12.29 -5.68 4.94
CA PRO A 122 12.90 -4.92 3.85
C PRO A 122 11.86 -4.22 2.97
N HIS A 123 12.03 -2.92 2.75
CA HIS A 123 11.16 -2.11 1.90
C HIS A 123 11.88 -0.87 1.37
N GLU A 124 11.42 -0.33 0.25
CA GLU A 124 11.83 0.98 -0.24
C GLU A 124 10.87 2.05 0.32
N TYR A 125 11.43 3.13 0.86
CA TYR A 125 10.68 4.27 1.39
C TYR A 125 11.26 5.56 0.84
N THR A 126 10.40 6.48 0.41
CA THR A 126 10.84 7.75 -0.16
C THR A 126 9.85 8.87 0.17
N GLU A 127 10.40 9.98 0.65
CA GLU A 127 9.70 11.26 0.82
C GLU A 127 10.32 12.27 -0.16
N ARG A 128 9.50 12.91 -0.99
CA ARG A 128 9.96 13.92 -1.98
C ARG A 128 9.13 15.19 -1.91
N PRO A 129 9.63 16.35 -2.35
CA PRO A 129 8.81 17.54 -2.47
C PRO A 129 7.54 17.28 -3.29
N GLY A 130 6.40 17.71 -2.76
CA GLY A 130 5.09 17.57 -3.41
C GLY A 130 3.95 17.35 -2.42
N GLU A 131 2.73 17.37 -2.95
CA GLU A 131 1.47 17.35 -2.20
C GLU A 131 0.57 16.21 -2.70
N HIS A 132 -0.65 16.14 -2.17
CA HIS A 132 -1.64 15.12 -2.53
C HIS A 132 -2.33 15.43 -3.88
N ASN A 133 -1.58 15.35 -4.98
CA ASN A 133 -2.06 15.75 -6.30
C ASN A 133 -1.50 14.90 -7.46
N GLY A 134 -2.07 15.14 -8.65
CA GLY A 134 -1.71 14.41 -9.87
C GLY A 134 -0.26 14.59 -10.30
N ASP A 135 0.34 15.76 -10.06
CA ASP A 135 1.74 16.03 -10.44
C ASP A 135 2.69 15.14 -9.64
N TYR A 136 2.44 14.99 -8.34
CA TYR A 136 3.22 14.09 -7.50
C TYR A 136 3.08 12.63 -7.95
N TRP A 137 1.84 12.16 -8.14
CA TRP A 137 1.59 10.78 -8.53
C TRP A 137 2.16 10.46 -9.92
N GLY A 138 2.10 11.42 -10.85
CA GLY A 138 2.69 11.30 -12.18
C GLY A 138 4.20 11.11 -12.13
N SER A 139 4.90 11.71 -11.16
CA SER A 139 6.32 11.42 -10.93
C SER A 139 6.55 10.13 -10.15
N ALA A 140 5.73 9.84 -9.13
CA ALA A 140 5.90 8.66 -8.28
C ALA A 140 5.72 7.34 -9.04
N VAL A 141 4.84 7.30 -10.04
CA VAL A 141 4.60 6.08 -10.81
C VAL A 141 5.85 5.59 -11.56
N ASP A 142 6.74 6.48 -11.99
CA ASP A 142 8.00 6.10 -12.66
C ASP A 142 8.88 5.23 -11.75
N PHE A 143 9.00 5.61 -10.47
CA PHE A 143 9.76 4.86 -9.48
C PHE A 143 9.10 3.51 -9.16
N GLN A 144 7.77 3.47 -9.09
CA GLN A 144 7.00 2.24 -8.91
C GLN A 144 7.22 1.26 -10.07
N VAL A 145 7.21 1.77 -11.31
CA VAL A 145 7.46 0.96 -12.51
C VAL A 145 8.88 0.41 -12.52
N VAL A 146 9.88 1.23 -12.19
CA VAL A 146 11.29 0.77 -12.09
C VAL A 146 11.44 -0.30 -11.01
N PHE A 147 10.81 -0.10 -9.85
CA PHE A 147 10.82 -1.06 -8.75
C PHE A 147 10.24 -2.42 -9.20
N PHE A 148 9.06 -2.42 -9.84
CA PHE A 148 8.44 -3.64 -10.33
C PHE A 148 9.20 -4.28 -11.49
N HIS A 149 9.78 -3.48 -12.38
CA HIS A 149 10.63 -4.00 -13.45
C HIS A 149 11.82 -4.77 -12.87
N LYS A 150 12.49 -4.23 -11.83
CA LYS A 150 13.57 -4.96 -11.14
C LYS A 150 13.05 -6.22 -10.47
N PHE A 151 11.90 -6.17 -9.81
CA PHE A 151 11.27 -7.34 -9.19
C PHE A 151 11.01 -8.47 -10.20
N PHE A 152 10.40 -8.16 -11.35
CA PHE A 152 10.06 -9.15 -12.37
C PHE A 152 11.28 -9.78 -13.07
N ASN A 153 12.45 -9.12 -12.99
CA ASN A 153 13.71 -9.59 -13.57
C ASN A 153 14.66 -10.24 -12.55
N ARG A 154 14.23 -10.48 -11.30
CA ARG A 154 15.01 -11.27 -10.35
C ARG A 154 15.07 -12.71 -10.86
N THR A 155 16.27 -13.19 -11.17
CA THR A 155 16.59 -14.59 -11.49
C THR A 155 16.57 -15.47 -10.26
#